data_AF-A0A4P2VMJ1-F1
#
_entry.id   AF-A0A4P2VMJ1-F1
#
_cell.length_a   1.000
_cell.length_b   1.000
_cell.length_c   1.000
_cell.angle_alpha   90.00
_cell.angle_beta   90.00
_cell.angle_gamma   90.00
#
_symmetry.space_group_name_H-M   'P 1'
#
loop_
_entity.id
_entity.type
_entity.pdbx_description
1 polymer ?
#
loop_
_entity_poly.entity_id
_entity_poly.type
_entity_poly.pdbx_seq_one_letter_code
_entity_poly.pdbx_strand_id
1 'polypeptide(L)'
;MILIEKMILTAKFKQFLLSLILILTFIPLLLTQKAYAEEVYVYCAADKDNWHWLKNKTVIVTGEWRMKRLQNSFYLEYFKIVGGLSVVHDLQKQCIEEFGQEYKYAQPADNIFTGWRVFGEQNGDFADGIFEFSRHVPRIGK
;
A
#
# COMPACT_ATOMS: atom_id res chain seq x y z
N MET A 1 37.54 0.47 -53.55
CA MET A 1 37.72 0.03 -52.14
C MET A 1 37.17 1.04 -51.14
N ILE A 2 37.59 2.32 -51.19
CA ILE A 2 37.19 3.39 -50.24
C ILE A 2 35.67 3.66 -50.16
N LEU A 3 34.91 3.49 -51.25
CA LEU A 3 33.46 3.72 -51.25
C LEU A 3 32.67 2.69 -50.42
N ILE A 4 33.11 1.42 -50.42
CA ILE A 4 32.44 0.33 -49.71
C ILE A 4 32.60 0.50 -48.19
N GLU A 5 33.78 0.93 -47.74
CA GLU A 5 34.06 1.19 -46.32
C GLU A 5 33.19 2.32 -45.75
N LYS A 6 33.01 3.41 -46.52
CA LYS A 6 32.11 4.52 -46.13
C LYS A 6 30.65 4.08 -46.03
N MET A 7 30.19 3.20 -46.93
CA MET A 7 28.82 2.66 -46.89
C MET A 7 28.61 1.74 -45.69
N ILE A 8 29.58 0.89 -45.35
CA ILE A 8 29.50 0.00 -44.18
C ILE A 8 29.53 0.81 -42.87
N LEU A 9 30.37 1.85 -42.79
CA LEU A 9 30.46 2.70 -41.60
C LEU A 9 29.17 3.47 -41.34
N THR A 10 28.54 4.03 -42.38
CA THR A 10 27.27 4.76 -42.26
C THR A 10 26.10 3.84 -41.90
N ALA A 11 26.06 2.60 -42.40
CA ALA A 11 25.07 1.61 -42.00
C ALA A 11 25.20 1.18 -40.53
N LYS A 12 26.44 0.91 -40.07
CA LYS A 12 26.71 0.58 -38.65
C LYS A 12 26.38 1.75 -37.72
N PHE A 13 26.68 2.99 -38.13
CA PHE A 13 26.34 4.18 -37.36
C PHE A 13 24.82 4.40 -37.26
N LYS A 14 24.07 4.16 -38.35
CA LYS A 14 22.59 4.20 -38.33
C LYS A 14 21.99 3.12 -37.42
N GLN A 15 22.52 1.90 -37.46
CA GLN A 15 22.06 0.80 -36.59
C GLN A 15 22.37 1.08 -35.12
N PHE A 16 23.54 1.66 -34.82
CA PHE A 16 23.91 2.11 -33.47
C PHE A 16 22.97 3.20 -32.96
N LEU A 17 22.68 4.23 -33.77
CA LEU A 17 21.73 5.29 -33.44
C LEU A 17 20.31 4.77 -33.20
N LEU A 18 19.82 3.85 -34.04
CA LEU A 18 18.50 3.23 -33.87
C LEU A 18 18.41 2.42 -32.55
N SER A 19 19.45 1.65 -32.22
CA SER A 19 19.53 0.90 -30.96
C SER A 19 19.54 1.85 -29.75
N LEU A 20 20.30 2.94 -29.83
CA LEU A 20 20.37 3.95 -28.76
C LEU A 20 19.03 4.65 -28.52
N ILE A 21 18.31 4.99 -29.59
CA ILE A 21 16.96 5.58 -29.50
C ILE A 21 16.00 4.59 -28.83
N LEU A 22 16.04 3.31 -29.23
CA LEU A 22 15.19 2.27 -28.63
C LEU A 22 15.43 2.16 -27.12
N ILE A 23 16.69 2.13 -26.69
CA ILE A 23 17.08 2.07 -25.27
C ILE A 23 16.61 3.32 -24.51
N LEU A 24 16.85 4.52 -25.07
CA LEU A 24 16.45 5.78 -24.44
C LEU A 24 14.93 5.92 -24.27
N THR A 25 14.14 5.33 -25.18
CA THR A 25 12.67 5.35 -25.05
C THR A 25 12.11 4.31 -24.08
N PHE A 26 12.82 3.19 -23.84
CA PHE A 26 12.31 2.10 -23.02
C PHE A 26 12.59 2.27 -21.51
N ILE A 27 13.70 2.92 -21.15
CA ILE A 27 14.09 3.21 -19.76
C ILE A 27 13.00 3.98 -18.97
N PRO A 28 12.40 5.07 -19.47
CA PRO A 28 11.40 5.81 -18.71
C PRO A 28 10.11 5.01 -18.47
N LEU A 29 9.77 4.03 -19.31
CA LEU A 29 8.59 3.20 -19.12
C LEU A 29 8.72 2.30 -17.87
N LEU A 30 9.92 1.77 -17.62
CA LEU A 30 10.19 0.94 -16.43
C LEU A 30 10.13 1.77 -15.13
N LEU A 31 10.47 3.06 -15.21
CA LEU A 31 10.44 3.98 -14.06
C LEU A 31 9.03 4.45 -13.68
N THR A 32 8.02 4.19 -14.51
CA THR A 32 6.62 4.56 -14.20
C THR A 32 5.90 3.59 -13.28
N GLN A 33 6.49 2.41 -13.00
CA GLN A 33 5.91 1.48 -12.03
C GLN A 33 6.22 1.96 -10.60
N LYS A 34 5.44 2.95 -10.16
CA LYS A 34 5.34 3.36 -8.77
C LYS A 34 4.69 2.23 -7.95
N ALA A 35 5.46 1.21 -7.59
CA ALA A 35 5.10 0.30 -6.52
C ALA A 35 5.33 1.02 -5.18
N TYR A 36 4.50 2.03 -4.89
CA TYR A 36 4.49 2.66 -3.57
C TYR A 36 3.62 1.81 -2.66
N ALA A 37 4.26 0.93 -1.91
CA ALA A 37 3.66 0.40 -0.70
C ALA A 37 3.88 1.44 0.41
N GLU A 38 2.78 1.88 1.01
CA GLU A 38 2.77 2.73 2.19
C GLU A 38 3.14 1.89 3.42
N GLU A 39 3.73 2.54 4.43
CA GLU A 39 4.13 1.90 5.69
C GLU A 39 3.28 2.45 6.83
N VAL A 40 2.72 1.55 7.64
CA VAL A 40 1.90 1.90 8.80
C VAL A 40 2.37 1.13 10.02
N TYR A 41 2.23 1.76 11.19
CA TYR A 41 2.42 1.10 12.46
C TYR A 41 1.20 0.23 12.81
N VAL A 42 1.41 -0.69 13.76
CA VAL A 42 0.34 -1.55 14.27
C VAL A 42 0.06 -1.20 15.72
N TYR A 43 -1.20 -0.96 16.05
CA TYR A 43 -1.68 -0.93 17.43
C TYR A 43 -2.59 -2.12 17.71
N CYS A 44 -2.65 -2.50 18.98
CA CYS A 44 -3.50 -3.55 19.53
C CYS A 44 -4.62 -2.87 20.32
N ALA A 45 -5.86 -3.13 19.95
CA ALA A 45 -7.02 -2.49 20.56
C ALA A 45 -7.93 -3.51 21.26
N ALA A 46 -8.43 -3.11 22.43
CA ALA A 46 -9.53 -3.77 23.09
C ALA A 46 -10.87 -3.11 22.73
N ASP A 47 -10.88 -1.78 22.71
CA ASP A 47 -11.98 -0.93 22.28
C ASP A 47 -11.43 0.42 21.76
N LYS A 48 -12.31 1.40 21.54
CA LYS A 48 -11.94 2.72 20.99
C LYS A 48 -11.14 3.61 21.95
N ASP A 49 -11.18 3.32 23.24
CA ASP A 49 -10.50 4.12 24.26
C ASP A 49 -9.28 3.40 24.83
N ASN A 50 -9.22 2.07 24.65
CA ASN A 50 -8.18 1.20 25.18
C ASN A 50 -7.37 0.54 24.06
N TRP A 51 -6.18 1.09 23.78
CA TRP A 51 -5.24 0.57 22.78
C TRP A 51 -3.78 0.84 23.14
N HIS A 52 -2.88 -0.01 22.63
CA HIS A 52 -1.42 0.13 22.80
C HIS A 52 -0.68 -0.11 21.49
N TRP A 53 0.45 0.56 21.30
CA TRP A 53 1.33 0.28 20.16
C TRP A 53 1.97 -1.09 20.30
N LEU A 54 1.88 -1.93 19.26
CA LEU A 54 2.54 -3.23 19.27
C LEU A 54 4.07 -3.05 19.31
N LYS A 55 4.74 -3.74 20.24
CA LYS A 55 6.20 -3.65 20.46
C LYS A 55 6.70 -2.21 20.57
N ASN A 56 5.96 -1.35 21.27
CA ASN A 56 6.29 0.07 21.44
C ASN A 56 6.55 0.80 20.11
N LYS A 57 5.67 0.58 19.11
CA LYS A 57 5.67 1.27 17.81
C LYS A 57 6.88 0.93 16.92
N THR A 58 7.37 -0.30 17.02
CA THR A 58 8.47 -0.80 16.16
C THR A 58 7.99 -1.73 15.05
N VAL A 59 6.78 -2.30 15.16
CA VAL A 59 6.18 -3.11 14.10
C VAL A 59 5.59 -2.20 13.03
N ILE A 60 6.11 -2.37 11.81
CA ILE A 60 5.68 -1.65 10.61
C ILE A 60 5.23 -2.68 9.58
N VAL A 61 4.11 -2.41 8.92
CA VAL A 61 3.62 -3.24 7.81
C VAL A 61 3.41 -2.40 6.56
N THR A 62 3.59 -3.05 5.42
CA THR A 62 3.47 -2.41 4.10
C THR A 62 2.11 -2.70 3.48
N GLY A 63 1.59 -1.75 2.70
CA GLY A 63 0.27 -1.87 2.09
C GLY A 63 -0.16 -0.62 1.36
N GLU A 64 -1.47 -0.42 1.24
CA GLU A 64 -2.07 0.74 0.60
C GLU A 64 -3.43 1.07 1.22
N TRP A 65 -3.73 2.35 1.41
CA TRP A 65 -5.05 2.77 1.86
C TRP A 65 -6.08 2.61 0.74
N ARG A 66 -7.18 1.94 1.04
CA ARG A 66 -8.27 1.66 0.10
C ARG A 66 -9.61 2.07 0.70
N MET A 67 -10.56 2.36 -0.18
CA MET A 67 -11.94 2.66 0.20
C MET A 67 -12.88 1.63 -0.43
N LYS A 68 -13.68 0.95 0.39
CA LYS A 68 -14.79 0.10 -0.07
C LYS A 68 -16.09 0.83 0.15
N ARG A 69 -16.89 0.95 -0.92
CA ARG A 69 -18.27 1.42 -0.80
C ARG A 69 -19.11 0.30 -0.18
N LEU A 70 -19.83 0.61 0.89
CA LEU A 70 -20.69 -0.37 1.55
C LEU A 70 -22.13 -0.25 1.06
N GLN A 71 -22.81 0.85 1.41
CA GLN A 71 -24.17 1.16 0.97
C GLN A 71 -24.36 2.67 0.91
N ASN A 72 -25.20 3.15 -0.02
CA ASN A 72 -25.48 4.58 -0.22
C ASN A 72 -24.18 5.40 -0.40
N SER A 73 -23.99 6.41 0.44
CA SER A 73 -22.81 7.31 0.50
C SER A 73 -21.86 6.97 1.66
N PHE A 74 -21.93 5.74 2.19
CA PHE A 74 -21.03 5.25 3.24
C PHE A 74 -19.85 4.51 2.63
N TYR A 75 -18.67 4.89 3.09
CA TYR A 75 -17.40 4.33 2.69
C TYR A 75 -16.67 3.80 3.92
N LEU A 76 -16.08 2.63 3.76
CA LEU A 76 -15.12 2.06 4.69
C LEU A 76 -13.73 2.27 4.12
N GLU A 77 -12.92 3.05 4.82
CA GLU A 77 -11.49 3.12 4.57
C GLU A 77 -10.81 1.97 5.33
N TYR A 78 -9.86 1.31 4.67
CA TYR A 78 -9.15 0.15 5.20
C TYR A 78 -7.73 0.11 4.64
N PHE A 79 -6.82 -0.52 5.39
CA PHE A 79 -5.46 -0.71 4.92
C PHE A 79 -5.33 -2.09 4.27
N LYS A 80 -5.08 -2.11 2.96
CA LYS A 80 -4.82 -3.36 2.24
C LYS A 80 -3.37 -3.77 2.47
N ILE A 81 -3.18 -4.74 3.35
CA ILE A 81 -1.86 -5.21 3.79
C ILE A 81 -1.20 -6.12 2.72
N VAL A 82 0.11 -5.96 2.54
CA VAL A 82 0.91 -6.90 1.73
C VAL A 82 1.06 -8.21 2.50
N GLY A 83 0.86 -9.34 1.82
CA GLY A 83 0.90 -10.67 2.43
C GLY A 83 -0.46 -11.18 2.93
N GLY A 84 -1.50 -10.37 2.87
CA GLY A 84 -2.89 -10.79 3.11
C GLY A 84 -3.25 -11.00 4.59
N LEU A 85 -4.44 -11.57 4.83
CA LEU A 85 -5.01 -11.74 6.16
C LEU A 85 -4.21 -12.68 7.07
N SER A 86 -3.37 -13.56 6.53
CA SER A 86 -2.47 -14.39 7.34
C SER A 86 -1.48 -13.54 8.14
N VAL A 87 -0.97 -12.44 7.55
CA VAL A 87 -0.10 -11.50 8.25
C VAL A 87 -0.86 -10.83 9.40
N VAL A 88 -2.14 -10.49 9.18
CA VAL A 88 -2.98 -9.87 10.21
C VAL A 88 -3.21 -10.84 11.37
N HIS A 89 -3.46 -12.12 11.09
CA HIS A 89 -3.60 -13.14 12.13
C HIS A 89 -2.34 -13.25 13.00
N ASP A 90 -1.15 -13.19 12.39
CA ASP A 90 0.11 -13.19 13.14
C ASP A 90 0.30 -11.93 13.98
N LEU A 91 -0.15 -10.77 13.51
CA LEU A 91 -0.16 -9.53 14.30
C LEU A 91 -1.15 -9.60 15.47
N GLN A 92 -2.35 -10.16 15.25
CA GLN A 92 -3.35 -10.36 16.31
C GLN A 92 -2.82 -11.31 17.38
N LYS A 93 -2.13 -12.38 16.99
CA LYS A 93 -1.44 -13.28 17.92
C LYS A 93 -0.39 -12.53 18.75
N GLN A 94 0.43 -11.70 18.12
CA GLN A 94 1.42 -10.88 18.85
C GLN A 94 0.76 -9.89 19.82
N CYS A 95 -0.36 -9.28 19.44
CA CYS A 95 -1.13 -8.42 20.33
C CYS A 95 -1.64 -9.18 21.56
N ILE A 96 -2.19 -10.38 21.37
CA ILE A 96 -2.65 -11.25 22.45
C ILE A 96 -1.50 -11.67 23.37
N GLU A 97 -0.35 -12.02 22.79
CA GLU A 97 0.84 -12.41 23.55
C GLU A 97 1.40 -11.26 24.40
N GLU A 98 1.31 -10.02 23.93
CA GLU A 98 1.88 -8.85 24.60
C GLU A 98 0.93 -8.21 25.62
N PHE A 99 -0.35 -8.11 25.30
CA PHE A 99 -1.32 -7.34 26.09
C PHE A 99 -2.49 -8.17 26.63
N GLY A 100 -2.64 -9.42 26.20
CA GLY A 100 -3.73 -10.31 26.62
C GLY A 100 -4.91 -10.36 25.64
N GLN A 101 -5.86 -11.25 25.94
CA GLN A 101 -6.99 -11.57 25.04
C GLN A 101 -7.93 -10.39 24.78
N GLU A 102 -7.98 -9.42 25.69
CA GLU A 102 -8.76 -8.20 25.48
C GLU A 102 -8.25 -7.38 24.28
N TYR A 103 -6.93 -7.33 24.03
CA TYR A 103 -6.31 -6.53 22.96
C TYR A 103 -6.13 -7.30 21.64
N LYS A 104 -7.06 -8.20 21.31
CA LYS A 104 -6.94 -9.11 20.16
C LYS A 104 -6.99 -8.45 18.77
N TYR A 105 -7.36 -7.18 18.67
CA TYR A 105 -7.49 -6.49 17.38
C TYR A 105 -6.21 -5.76 17.00
N ALA A 106 -5.47 -6.30 16.02
CA ALA A 106 -4.37 -5.60 15.38
C ALA A 106 -4.91 -4.63 14.30
N GLN A 107 -4.51 -3.37 14.35
CA GLN A 107 -5.04 -2.34 13.46
C GLN A 107 -3.94 -1.40 12.92
N PRO A 108 -4.09 -0.92 11.66
CA PRO A 108 -3.15 0.01 11.03
C PRO A 108 -3.27 1.42 11.58
N ALA A 109 -2.14 2.10 11.77
CA ALA A 109 -2.09 3.55 11.98
C ALA A 109 -0.82 4.20 11.42
N ASP A 110 -1.00 5.35 10.77
CA ASP A 110 0.10 6.24 10.44
C ASP A 110 0.65 6.93 11.70
N ASN A 111 -0.24 7.28 12.64
CA ASN A 111 0.08 8.00 13.87
C ASN A 111 -1.03 7.88 14.94
N ILE A 112 -0.84 8.56 16.09
CA ILE A 112 -1.77 8.52 17.24
C ILE A 112 -3.16 9.12 16.95
N PHE A 113 -3.31 9.90 15.87
CA PHE A 113 -4.57 10.53 15.45
C PHE A 113 -5.20 9.82 14.26
N THR A 114 -4.65 8.70 13.80
CA THR A 114 -5.30 7.90 12.75
C THR A 114 -6.64 7.40 13.27
N GLY A 115 -7.70 7.57 12.47
CA GLY A 115 -9.02 7.08 12.82
C GLY A 115 -9.07 5.55 12.92
N TRP A 116 -10.18 5.03 13.43
CA TRP A 116 -10.37 3.58 13.55
C TRP A 116 -10.56 2.94 12.18
N ARG A 117 -9.60 2.12 11.75
CA ARG A 117 -9.54 1.46 10.44
C ARG A 117 -9.10 0.01 10.60
N VAL A 118 -9.56 -0.86 9.71
CA VAL A 118 -9.21 -2.29 9.72
C VAL A 118 -8.21 -2.63 8.62
N PHE A 119 -7.52 -3.76 8.79
CA PHE A 119 -6.83 -4.40 7.68
C PHE A 119 -7.84 -5.09 6.75
N GLY A 120 -7.49 -5.22 5.48
CA GLY A 120 -8.29 -5.98 4.53
C GLY A 120 -7.54 -6.43 3.29
N GLU A 121 -8.26 -7.09 2.39
CA GLU A 121 -7.76 -7.60 1.12
C GLU A 121 -8.44 -6.94 -0.10
N GLN A 122 -7.97 -7.29 -1.30
CA GLN A 122 -8.43 -6.67 -2.55
C GLN A 122 -9.89 -7.00 -2.88
N ASN A 123 -10.37 -8.19 -2.51
CA ASN A 123 -11.78 -8.59 -2.63
C ASN A 123 -12.67 -7.88 -1.57
N GLY A 124 -12.05 -7.15 -0.64
CA GLY A 124 -12.70 -6.47 0.46
C GLY A 124 -13.21 -7.42 1.53
N ASP A 125 -12.53 -8.56 1.71
CA ASP A 125 -12.52 -9.25 2.98
C ASP A 125 -11.73 -8.42 3.99
N PHE A 126 -12.20 -8.38 5.23
CA PHE A 126 -11.65 -7.56 6.29
C PHE A 126 -11.25 -8.42 7.48
N ALA A 127 -10.17 -8.04 8.14
CA ALA A 127 -9.85 -8.59 9.44
C ALA A 127 -10.83 -8.06 10.50
N ASP A 128 -11.05 -8.84 11.55
CA ASP A 128 -11.80 -8.39 12.72
C ASP A 128 -11.09 -7.20 13.38
N GLY A 129 -11.88 -6.18 13.74
CA GLY A 129 -11.38 -4.98 14.40
C GLY A 129 -12.44 -3.90 14.54
N ILE A 130 -12.00 -2.73 14.98
CA ILE A 130 -12.86 -1.59 15.26
C ILE A 130 -12.76 -0.61 14.09
N PHE A 131 -13.87 -0.20 13.49
CA PHE A 131 -13.84 0.70 12.34
C PHE A 131 -14.89 1.78 12.40
N GLU A 132 -14.63 2.83 11.63
CA GLU A 132 -15.54 3.95 11.43
C GLU A 132 -15.87 4.10 9.95
N PHE A 133 -17.12 4.47 9.68
CA PHE A 133 -17.55 4.80 8.34
C PHE A 133 -17.42 6.30 8.10
N SER A 134 -16.98 6.66 6.90
CA SER A 134 -17.06 8.03 6.42
C SER A 134 -18.34 8.21 5.61
N ARG A 135 -19.10 9.27 5.91
CA ARG A 135 -20.14 9.76 5.00
C ARG A 135 -19.50 10.70 4.00
N HIS A 136 -19.63 10.37 2.72
CA HIS A 136 -19.31 11.34 1.69
C HIS A 136 -20.36 12.46 1.72
N VAL A 137 -19.97 13.62 2.26
CA VAL A 137 -20.76 14.85 2.14
C VAL A 137 -20.28 15.53 0.86
N PRO A 138 -21.07 15.55 -0.22
CA PRO A 138 -20.69 16.28 -1.42
C PRO A 138 -20.44 17.74 -1.03
N ARG A 139 -19.28 18.28 -1.38
CA ARG A 139 -18.99 19.69 -1.20
C ARG A 139 -19.90 20.46 -2.14
N ILE A 140 -21.06 20.90 -1.63
CA ILE A 140 -21.86 21.92 -2.29
C ILE A 140 -21.03 23.20 -2.13
N GLY A 141 -20.38 23.61 -3.22
CA GLY A 141 -19.57 24.83 -3.26
C GLY A 141 -20.38 26.04 -2.83
N LYS A 142 -19.74 26.92 -2.05
CA LYS A 142 -20.14 28.32 -1.95
C LYS A 142 -19.77 29.05 -3.23
#